data_AF-A0A644YFU1-F1
#
_entry.id   AF-A0A644YFU1-F1
#
_cell.length_a   1.000
_cell.length_b   1.000
_cell.length_c   1.000
_cell.angle_alpha   90.00
_cell.angle_beta   90.00
_cell.angle_gamma   90.00
#
_symmetry.space_group_name_H-M   'P 1'
#
loop_
_entity.id
_entity.type
_entity.pdbx_description
1 polymer ?
#
loop_
_entity_poly.entity_id
_entity_poly.type
_entity_poly.pdbx_seq_one_letter_code
_entity_poly.pdbx_strand_id
1 'polypeptide(L)'
;MSIFNYGAWSTKEGSFSDAILVSDFLDPNLPVETNRYAAYNGDHEIIRIQNHEVKGKKILMIKDSYGLPIYSFLACGVEEVTALDLRLYRQSVIDFAKEYQPDIVLYLFNADAVGRGSFK
;
A
#
# COMPACT_ATOMS: atom_id res chain seq x y z
N MET A 1 -8.72 11.55 3.29
CA MET A 1 -7.71 10.48 3.44
C MET A 1 -6.32 11.12 3.33
N SER A 2 -5.33 10.54 3.98
CA SER A 2 -3.91 10.90 3.83
C SER A 2 -3.11 9.65 3.48
N ILE A 3 -2.13 9.77 2.58
CA ILE A 3 -1.17 8.70 2.27
C ILE A 3 0.25 9.18 2.57
N PHE A 4 1.03 8.31 3.20
CA PHE A 4 2.42 8.55 3.56
C PHE A 4 3.32 7.48 2.93
N ASN A 5 4.31 7.92 2.15
CA ASN A 5 5.29 7.04 1.52
C ASN A 5 6.64 7.22 2.20
N TYR A 6 7.03 6.29 3.08
CA TYR A 6 8.28 6.43 3.84
C TYR A 6 9.54 6.21 2.98
N GLY A 7 9.42 5.53 1.83
CA GLY A 7 10.53 5.39 0.88
C GLY A 7 10.81 6.64 0.03
N ALA A 8 9.81 7.54 -0.11
CA ALA A 8 9.91 8.77 -0.91
C ALA A 8 9.68 10.05 -0.10
N TRP A 9 9.43 9.92 1.21
CA TRP A 9 9.08 11.00 2.15
C TRP A 9 8.02 11.98 1.62
N SER A 10 6.99 11.45 0.96
CA SER A 10 5.89 12.26 0.42
C SER A 10 4.58 12.01 1.16
N THR A 11 3.76 13.07 1.25
CA THR A 11 2.41 13.03 1.82
C THR A 11 1.43 13.64 0.83
N LYS A 12 0.28 12.99 0.63
CA LYS A 12 -0.86 13.57 -0.11
C LYS A 12 -2.13 13.40 0.70
N GLU A 13 -3.02 14.39 0.60
CA GLU A 13 -4.29 14.41 1.32
C GLU A 13 -5.45 14.82 0.42
N GLY A 14 -6.65 14.39 0.76
CA GLY A 14 -7.88 14.77 0.08
C GLY A 14 -8.85 13.60 -0.11
N SER A 15 -9.56 13.60 -1.24
CA SER A 15 -10.39 12.45 -1.63
C SER A 15 -9.54 11.21 -1.92
N PHE A 16 -10.19 10.07 -2.19
CA PHE A 16 -9.49 8.87 -2.68
C PHE A 16 -8.60 9.21 -3.90
N SER A 17 -9.13 9.97 -4.85
CA SER A 17 -8.42 10.32 -6.08
C SER A 17 -7.24 11.26 -5.81
N ASP A 18 -7.38 12.22 -4.89
CA ASP A 18 -6.34 13.21 -4.61
C ASP A 18 -5.20 12.60 -3.78
N ALA A 19 -5.55 11.80 -2.78
CA ALA A 19 -4.60 11.22 -1.87
C ALA A 19 -3.89 10.00 -2.49
N ILE A 20 -4.67 9.02 -2.99
CA ILE A 20 -4.12 7.70 -3.35
C ILE A 20 -3.63 7.66 -4.80
N LEU A 21 -4.40 8.21 -5.74
CA LEU A 21 -4.07 8.07 -7.16
C LEU A 21 -2.92 8.98 -7.58
N VAL A 22 -2.12 8.47 -8.51
CA VAL A 22 -1.10 9.23 -9.23
C VAL A 22 -1.64 9.44 -10.65
N SER A 23 -2.31 10.57 -10.85
CA SER A 23 -3.02 10.93 -12.09
C SER A 23 -2.16 10.89 -13.33
N ASP A 24 -0.85 11.12 -13.20
CA ASP A 24 0.09 11.09 -14.31
C ASP A 24 0.05 9.74 -15.03
N PHE A 25 -0.15 8.62 -14.33
CA PHE A 25 -0.28 7.30 -14.96
C PHE A 25 -1.63 7.06 -15.67
N LEU A 26 -2.58 7.99 -15.54
CA LEU A 26 -3.93 7.87 -16.07
C LEU A 26 -4.16 8.73 -17.32
N ASP A 27 -3.19 9.53 -17.76
CA ASP A 27 -3.33 10.32 -18.98
C ASP A 27 -3.60 9.40 -20.19
N PRO A 28 -4.72 9.60 -20.92
CA PRO A 28 -5.08 8.78 -22.07
C PRO A 28 -4.10 8.94 -23.25
N ASN A 29 -3.34 10.03 -23.31
CA ASN A 29 -2.37 10.28 -24.38
C ASN A 29 -1.03 9.59 -24.15
N LEU A 30 -0.81 9.01 -22.97
CA LEU A 30 0.42 8.27 -22.70
C LEU A 30 0.50 6.98 -23.51
N PRO A 31 1.72 6.53 -23.86
CA PRO A 31 1.94 5.30 -24.61
C PRO A 31 1.28 4.07 -23.99
N VAL A 32 0.96 3.08 -24.81
CA VAL A 32 0.21 1.87 -24.37
C VAL A 32 1.01 1.05 -23.35
N GLU A 33 2.33 1.07 -23.46
CA GLU A 33 3.28 0.41 -22.57
C GLU A 33 3.43 1.07 -21.20
N THR A 34 2.80 2.23 -20.98
CA THR A 34 2.81 2.91 -19.69
C THR A 34 2.28 1.98 -18.60
N ASN A 35 3.00 1.90 -17.49
CA ASN A 35 2.57 1.13 -16.32
C ASN A 35 1.40 1.83 -15.60
N ARG A 36 0.20 1.76 -16.18
CA ARG A 36 -1.01 2.36 -15.61
C ARG A 36 -1.38 1.76 -14.26
N TYR A 37 -0.92 0.55 -13.96
CA TYR A 37 -1.10 -0.09 -12.66
C TYR A 37 -0.42 0.68 -11.52
N ALA A 38 0.67 1.41 -11.81
CA ALA A 38 1.33 2.27 -10.84
C ALA A 38 0.51 3.52 -10.43
N ALA A 39 -0.65 3.76 -11.06
CA ALA A 39 -1.58 4.80 -10.64
C ALA A 39 -2.01 4.64 -9.18
N TYR A 40 -2.02 3.43 -8.63
CA TYR A 40 -2.21 3.16 -7.21
C TYR A 40 -0.91 3.35 -6.42
N ASN A 41 -0.25 4.50 -6.58
CA ASN A 41 0.95 4.87 -5.84
C ASN A 41 2.19 3.96 -5.99
N GLY A 42 2.25 3.07 -6.98
CA GLY A 42 3.43 2.23 -7.24
C GLY A 42 3.92 1.40 -6.03
N ASP A 43 5.16 0.90 -6.12
CA ASP A 43 5.77 0.09 -5.07
C ASP A 43 6.63 0.95 -4.12
N HIS A 44 6.29 0.93 -2.84
CA HIS A 44 7.02 1.58 -1.76
C HIS A 44 7.38 0.57 -0.68
N GLU A 45 8.46 0.85 0.06
CA GLU A 45 8.88 0.05 1.21
C GLU A 45 7.76 -0.06 2.26
N ILE A 46 7.24 1.10 2.65
CA ILE A 46 6.10 1.25 3.54
C ILE A 46 5.19 2.32 2.94
N ILE A 47 3.91 1.99 2.84
CA ILE A 47 2.85 2.94 2.55
C ILE A 47 1.85 2.92 3.68
N ARG A 48 1.43 4.09 4.15
CA ARG A 48 0.42 4.22 5.20
C ARG A 48 -0.71 5.10 4.70
N ILE A 49 -1.92 4.59 4.74
CA ILE A 49 -3.13 5.30 4.34
C ILE A 49 -4.03 5.45 5.55
N GLN A 50 -4.33 6.70 5.90
CA GLN A 50 -5.25 7.06 6.97
C GLN A 50 -6.56 7.59 6.40
N ASN A 51 -7.67 7.06 6.89
CA ASN A 51 -9.00 7.52 6.54
C ASN A 51 -9.64 8.23 7.74
N HIS A 52 -9.57 9.56 7.71
CA HIS A 52 -10.06 10.43 8.79
C HIS A 52 -11.57 10.38 9.02
N GLU A 53 -12.33 9.80 8.08
CA GLU A 53 -13.79 9.64 8.18
C GLU A 53 -14.21 8.31 8.85
N VAL A 54 -13.27 7.38 9.03
CA VAL A 54 -13.53 6.05 9.60
C VAL A 54 -12.73 5.88 10.89
N LYS A 55 -13.39 5.40 11.94
CA LYS A 55 -12.74 5.01 13.19
C LYS A 55 -12.78 3.49 13.34
N GLY A 56 -11.77 2.93 13.97
CA GLY A 56 -11.72 1.52 14.34
C GLY A 56 -10.45 0.83 13.91
N LYS A 57 -10.56 -0.01 12.88
CA LYS A 57 -9.57 -1.07 12.64
C LYS A 57 -8.33 -0.57 11.88
N LYS A 58 -7.17 -1.04 12.33
CA LYS A 58 -5.87 -0.85 11.67
C LYS A 58 -5.40 -2.16 11.06
N ILE A 59 -5.04 -2.13 9.79
CA ILE A 59 -4.56 -3.29 9.05
C ILE A 59 -3.09 -3.12 8.73
N LEU A 60 -2.29 -4.12 9.10
CA LEU A 60 -0.95 -4.31 8.55
C LEU A 60 -1.03 -5.28 7.39
N MET A 61 -0.74 -4.82 6.17
CA MET A 61 -0.67 -5.64 4.98
C MET A 61 0.80 -5.97 4.65
N ILE A 62 1.10 -7.23 4.40
CA ILE A 62 2.41 -7.68 3.93
C ILE A 62 2.19 -8.17 2.51
N LYS A 63 2.79 -7.50 1.53
CA LYS A 63 2.36 -7.61 0.12
C LYS A 63 3.47 -7.70 -0.91
N ASP A 64 3.11 -8.15 -2.11
CA ASP A 64 3.80 -7.88 -3.38
C ASP A 64 3.04 -6.83 -4.21
N SER A 65 3.41 -6.61 -5.46
CA SER A 65 2.74 -5.62 -6.31
C SER A 65 1.24 -5.90 -6.50
N TYR A 66 0.72 -7.11 -6.27
CA TYR A 66 -0.71 -7.38 -6.36
C TYR A 66 -1.53 -6.62 -5.31
N GLY A 67 -0.88 -6.16 -4.23
CA GLY A 67 -1.53 -5.41 -3.17
C GLY A 67 -1.89 -3.96 -3.48
N LEU A 68 -1.37 -3.35 -4.56
CA LEU A 68 -1.54 -1.89 -4.81
C LEU A 68 -3.01 -1.43 -4.84
N PRO A 69 -3.88 -1.96 -5.72
CA PRO A 69 -5.29 -1.58 -5.72
C PRO A 69 -6.00 -2.05 -4.44
N ILE A 70 -5.58 -3.18 -3.87
CA ILE A 70 -6.27 -3.78 -2.73
C ILE A 70 -6.11 -2.92 -1.48
N TYR A 71 -4.89 -2.47 -1.13
CA TYR A 71 -4.73 -1.56 0.02
C TYR A 71 -5.46 -0.23 -0.22
N SER A 72 -5.56 0.20 -1.49
CA SER A 72 -6.16 1.49 -1.86
C SER A 72 -7.64 1.48 -1.52
N PHE A 73 -8.39 0.49 -2.03
CA PHE A 73 -9.82 0.39 -1.77
C PHE A 73 -10.14 -0.09 -0.36
N LEU A 74 -9.30 -0.95 0.24
CA LEU A 74 -9.48 -1.39 1.62
C LEU A 74 -9.43 -0.22 2.60
N ALA A 75 -8.55 0.76 2.36
CA ALA A 75 -8.43 1.97 3.17
C ALA A 75 -9.70 2.84 3.16
N CYS A 76 -10.62 2.66 2.20
CA CYS A 76 -11.92 3.35 2.25
C CYS A 76 -12.83 2.83 3.37
N GLY A 77 -12.63 1.60 3.84
CA GLY A 77 -13.51 0.93 4.82
C GLY A 77 -12.93 0.78 6.22
N VAL A 78 -11.68 1.17 6.45
CA VAL A 78 -11.00 1.03 7.75
C VAL A 78 -10.31 2.34 8.13
N GLU A 79 -9.97 2.50 9.42
CA GLU A 79 -9.29 3.69 9.91
C GLU A 79 -7.91 3.84 9.28
N GLU A 80 -7.19 2.73 9.15
CA GLU A 80 -5.83 2.75 8.63
C GLU A 80 -5.43 1.44 7.95
N VAL A 81 -4.72 1.59 6.82
CA VAL A 81 -3.97 0.49 6.19
C VAL A 81 -2.50 0.90 6.11
N THR A 82 -1.63 0.11 6.71
CA THR A 82 -0.18 0.20 6.50
C THR A 82 0.27 -1.03 5.73
N ALA A 83 0.88 -0.86 4.56
CA ALA A 83 1.36 -1.96 3.75
C ALA A 83 2.90 -1.95 3.65
N LEU A 84 3.49 -3.12 3.89
CA LEU A 84 4.92 -3.40 3.78
C LEU A 84 5.18 -4.23 2.54
N ASP A 85 6.12 -3.80 1.70
CA ASP A 85 6.62 -4.60 0.58
C ASP A 85 7.95 -5.26 0.95
N LEU A 86 7.95 -6.58 1.17
CA LEU A 86 9.15 -7.30 1.61
C LEU A 86 10.29 -7.30 0.58
N ARG A 87 9.99 -6.98 -0.69
CA ARG A 87 11.04 -6.81 -1.70
C ARG A 87 11.88 -5.57 -1.45
N LEU A 88 11.36 -4.59 -0.71
CA LEU A 88 12.03 -3.33 -0.40
C LEU A 88 12.32 -3.18 1.10
N TYR A 89 11.41 -3.64 1.95
CA TYR A 89 11.53 -3.59 3.40
C TYR A 89 12.58 -4.59 3.90
N ARG A 90 13.51 -4.13 4.73
CA ARG A 90 14.65 -4.93 5.23
C ARG A 90 14.67 -5.09 6.75
N GLN A 91 13.78 -4.39 7.44
CA GLN A 91 13.70 -4.45 8.89
C GLN A 91 12.78 -5.61 9.34
N SER A 92 12.71 -5.82 10.65
CA SER A 92 11.89 -6.89 11.25
C SER A 92 10.41 -6.56 11.17
N VAL A 93 9.66 -7.31 10.36
CA VAL A 93 8.19 -7.20 10.26
C VAL A 93 7.53 -7.46 11.62
N ILE A 94 8.11 -8.36 12.42
CA ILE A 94 7.61 -8.70 13.74
C ILE A 94 7.75 -7.51 14.70
N ASP A 95 8.90 -6.84 14.70
CA ASP A 95 9.12 -5.70 15.60
C ASP A 95 8.30 -4.49 15.13
N PHE A 96 8.17 -4.29 13.82
CA PHE A 96 7.23 -3.32 13.26
C PHE A 96 5.80 -3.59 13.72
N ALA A 97 5.31 -4.84 13.61
CA ALA A 97 3.96 -5.19 14.02
C ALA A 97 3.72 -4.99 15.53
N LYS A 98 4.72 -5.28 16.38
CA LYS A 98 4.63 -5.03 17.82
C LYS A 98 4.53 -3.55 18.15
N GLU A 99 5.29 -2.70 17.45
CA GLU A 99 5.24 -1.25 17.62
C GLU A 99 3.93 -0.66 17.06
N TYR A 100 3.55 -1.11 15.86
CA TYR A 100 2.38 -0.63 15.14
C TYR A 100 1.04 -1.03 15.76
N GLN A 101 1.00 -2.20 16.41
CA GLN A 101 -0.19 -2.79 17.05
C GLN A 101 -1.43 -2.83 16.12
N PRO A 102 -1.35 -3.51 14.97
CA PRO A 102 -2.50 -3.67 14.08
C PRO A 102 -3.55 -4.59 14.70
N ASP A 103 -4.83 -4.37 14.37
CA ASP A 103 -5.90 -5.31 14.70
C ASP A 103 -5.86 -6.57 13.84
N ILE A 104 -5.41 -6.42 12.58
CA ILE A 104 -5.39 -7.47 11.57
C ILE A 104 -4.06 -7.41 10.82
N VAL A 105 -3.43 -8.57 10.66
CA VAL A 105 -2.30 -8.75 9.75
C VAL A 105 -2.78 -9.54 8.53
N LEU A 106 -2.62 -8.97 7.34
CA LEU A 106 -3.02 -9.56 6.07
C LEU A 106 -1.79 -9.86 5.20
N TYR A 107 -1.55 -11.13 4.89
CA TYR A 107 -0.58 -11.52 3.87
C TYR A 107 -1.26 -11.57 2.51
N LEU A 108 -0.78 -10.78 1.55
CA LEU A 108 -1.39 -10.62 0.25
C LEU A 108 -0.33 -10.73 -0.85
N PHE A 109 -0.22 -11.93 -1.41
CA PHE A 109 0.73 -12.25 -2.46
C PHE A 109 0.02 -12.95 -3.60
N ASN A 110 0.53 -12.75 -4.81
CA ASN A 110 0.17 -13.60 -5.92
C ASN A 110 0.52 -15.07 -5.57
N ALA A 111 -0.37 -16.01 -5.88
CA ALA A 111 -0.17 -17.43 -5.60
C ALA A 111 1.15 -17.97 -6.17
N ASP A 112 1.59 -17.46 -7.34
CA ASP A 112 2.85 -17.84 -7.97
C ASP A 112 4.08 -17.33 -7.18
N ALA A 113 3.95 -16.23 -6.45
CA ALA A 113 5.02 -15.69 -5.61
C ALA A 113 5.24 -16.57 -4.37
N VAL A 114 4.17 -17.19 -3.84
CA VAL A 114 4.23 -18.03 -2.64
C VAL A 114 5.11 -19.27 -2.86
N GLY A 115 5.10 -19.84 -4.07
CA GLY A 115 5.84 -21.06 -4.40
C GLY A 115 7.33 -20.87 -4.71
N ARG A 116 7.82 -19.64 -4.90
CA ARG A 116 9.17 -19.37 -5.42
C ARG A 116 10.22 -19.01 -4.35
N GLY A 117 9.94 -19.22 -3.07
CA GLY A 117 10.85 -18.84 -2.00
C GLY A 117 10.96 -17.32 -1.81
N SER A 118 9.90 -16.58 -2.16
CA SER A 118 9.77 -15.13 -1.94
C SER A 118 9.70 -14.75 -0.46
N PHE A 119 9.63 -15.74 0.43
CA PHE A 119 9.76 -15.58 1.87
C PHE A 119 11.12 -16.16 2.29
N LYS A 120 12.10 -15.30 2.54
CA LYS A 120 13.35 -15.65 3.22
C LYS A 120 13.40 -14.93 4.55
#